data_AF-A0A0D0D8K4-F1
#
_entry.id   AF-A0A0D0D8K4-F1
#
_cell.length_a   1.000
_cell.length_b   1.000
_cell.length_c   1.000
_cell.angle_alpha   90.00
_cell.angle_beta   90.00
_cell.angle_gamma   90.00
#
_symmetry.space_group_name_H-M   'P 1'
#
loop_
_entity.id
_entity.type
_entity.pdbx_description
1 polymer ?
#
loop_
_entity_poly.entity_id
_entity_poly.type
_entity_poly.pdbx_seq_one_letter_code
_entity_poly.pdbx_strand_id
1 'polypeptide(L)'
;YDATLAVLMQVVWFWPPVPSMHMAAHKWNMVGVLDFIAKENSWCRPSTTQVMDSGPIPNGTVLKRSHSDCGEFVFLPPEAIKGDGREAEKEREYRQGLRNWEVLCESTHTEDETWVSQQYVDTLETLGEWRCFLVGGHIMNVVHTSKGMGGLWVGKRTSRFLSLQEIR
;
A
#
# COMPACT_ATOMS: atom_id res chain seq x y z
N TYR A 1 -8.69 -24.86 -11.86
CA TYR A 1 -9.21 -23.48 -11.99
C TYR A 1 -8.80 -22.90 -13.34
N ASP A 2 -7.51 -22.91 -13.67
CA ASP A 2 -6.96 -22.32 -14.89
C ASP A 2 -7.51 -22.91 -16.20
N ALA A 3 -7.73 -24.23 -16.27
CA ALA A 3 -8.32 -24.87 -17.45
C ALA A 3 -9.75 -24.40 -17.75
N THR A 4 -10.56 -24.18 -16.70
CA THR A 4 -11.94 -23.67 -16.84
C THR A 4 -11.95 -22.22 -17.30
N LEU A 5 -11.05 -21.40 -16.73
CA LEU A 5 -10.87 -20.01 -17.15
C LEU A 5 -10.40 -19.92 -18.60
N ALA A 6 -9.46 -20.76 -19.01
CA ALA A 6 -8.96 -20.81 -20.38
C ALA A 6 -10.06 -21.15 -21.40
N VAL A 7 -10.96 -22.09 -21.08
CA VAL A 7 -12.13 -22.39 -21.93
C VAL A 7 -13.10 -21.20 -21.95
N LEU A 8 -13.36 -20.57 -20.81
CA LEU A 8 -14.28 -19.43 -20.74
C LEU A 8 -13.75 -18.22 -21.53
N MET A 9 -12.44 -17.98 -21.51
CA MET A 9 -11.78 -16.90 -22.27
C MET A 9 -11.93 -17.04 -23.79
N GLN A 10 -12.26 -18.23 -24.30
CA GLN A 10 -12.51 -18.44 -25.72
C GLN A 10 -13.89 -17.92 -26.15
N VAL A 11 -14.83 -17.78 -25.22
CA VAL A 11 -16.24 -17.42 -25.51
C VAL A 11 -16.69 -16.13 -24.81
N VAL A 12 -15.95 -15.67 -23.79
CA VAL A 12 -16.20 -14.42 -23.07
C VAL A 12 -14.94 -13.56 -23.07
N TRP A 13 -15.11 -12.27 -23.36
CA TRP A 13 -14.05 -11.28 -23.16
C TRP A 13 -14.01 -10.84 -21.70
N PHE A 14 -12.85 -11.06 -21.05
CA PHE A 14 -12.59 -10.59 -19.70
C PHE A 14 -11.94 -9.21 -19.73
N TRP A 15 -12.41 -8.34 -18.85
CA TRP A 15 -11.80 -7.04 -18.58
C TRP A 15 -11.57 -6.84 -17.07
N PRO A 16 -10.32 -6.59 -16.62
CA PRO A 16 -9.10 -6.62 -17.42
C PRO A 16 -8.74 -8.05 -17.88
N PRO A 17 -7.85 -8.22 -18.87
CA PRO A 17 -7.41 -9.54 -19.33
C PRO A 17 -6.88 -10.40 -18.19
N VAL A 18 -7.15 -11.70 -18.21
CA VAL A 18 -6.74 -12.65 -17.14
C VAL A 18 -5.24 -12.58 -16.81
N PRO A 19 -4.31 -12.54 -17.78
CA PRO A 19 -2.89 -12.37 -17.47
C PRO A 19 -2.59 -11.09 -16.69
N SER A 20 -3.28 -9.99 -17.02
CA SER A 20 -3.16 -8.72 -16.29
C SER A 20 -3.72 -8.81 -14.88
N MET A 21 -4.82 -9.57 -14.68
CA MET A 21 -5.34 -9.84 -13.33
C MET A 21 -4.34 -10.63 -12.48
N HIS A 22 -3.71 -11.68 -13.02
CA HIS A 22 -2.69 -12.43 -12.30
C HIS A 22 -1.50 -11.54 -11.92
N MET A 23 -1.00 -10.73 -12.87
CA MET A 23 0.06 -9.77 -12.57
C MET A 23 -0.34 -8.78 -11.47
N ALA A 24 -1.57 -8.24 -11.55
CA ALA A 24 -2.09 -7.27 -10.58
C ALA A 24 -2.32 -7.88 -9.18
N ALA A 25 -2.60 -9.19 -9.10
CA ALA A 25 -2.77 -9.90 -7.83
C ALA A 25 -1.46 -9.96 -7.03
N HIS A 26 -0.31 -9.93 -7.69
CA HIS A 26 1.01 -9.92 -7.04
C HIS A 26 1.50 -8.49 -6.77
N LYS A 27 1.19 -7.95 -5.58
CA LYS A 27 1.58 -6.58 -5.18
C LYS A 27 3.05 -6.25 -5.46
N TRP A 28 3.96 -7.19 -5.19
CA TRP A 28 5.40 -6.96 -5.38
C TRP A 28 5.78 -6.73 -6.85
N ASN A 29 5.23 -7.53 -7.77
CA ASN A 29 5.46 -7.34 -9.20
C ASN A 29 4.95 -5.98 -9.67
N MET A 30 3.77 -5.57 -9.20
CA MET A 30 3.20 -4.25 -9.48
C MET A 30 4.07 -3.11 -8.93
N VAL A 31 4.59 -3.25 -7.70
CA VAL A 31 5.53 -2.27 -7.14
C VAL A 31 6.78 -2.14 -8.00
N GLY A 32 7.34 -3.25 -8.49
CA GLY A 32 8.50 -3.23 -9.39
C GLY A 32 8.23 -2.48 -10.70
N VAL A 33 7.08 -2.72 -11.33
CA VAL A 33 6.66 -1.99 -12.55
C VAL A 33 6.52 -0.49 -12.30
N LEU A 34 5.87 -0.11 -11.19
CA LEU A 34 5.68 1.29 -10.82
C LEU A 34 7.01 1.98 -10.47
N ASP A 35 7.90 1.28 -9.77
CA ASP A 35 9.24 1.76 -9.43
C ASP A 35 10.07 2.03 -10.70
N PHE A 36 10.02 1.11 -11.67
CA PHE A 36 10.66 1.28 -12.98
C PHE A 36 10.13 2.52 -13.71
N ILE A 37 8.81 2.64 -13.89
CA ILE A 37 8.20 3.80 -14.57
C ILE A 37 8.60 5.11 -13.89
N ALA A 38 8.55 5.15 -12.57
CA ALA A 38 8.89 6.35 -11.83
C ALA A 38 10.39 6.67 -11.87
N LYS A 39 11.29 5.69 -11.94
CA LYS A 39 12.73 5.90 -12.20
C LYS A 39 12.95 6.53 -13.57
N GLU A 40 12.37 5.96 -14.62
CA GLU A 40 12.49 6.46 -16.00
C GLU A 40 12.03 7.91 -16.14
N ASN A 41 11.01 8.31 -15.37
CA ASN A 41 10.45 9.66 -15.40
C ASN A 41 11.03 10.59 -14.31
N SER A 42 12.01 10.13 -13.51
CA SER A 42 12.56 10.88 -12.37
C SER A 42 11.49 11.36 -11.37
N TRP A 43 10.42 10.58 -11.19
CA TRP A 43 9.36 10.88 -10.25
C TRP A 43 9.70 10.40 -8.84
N CYS A 44 9.34 11.24 -7.85
CA CYS A 44 9.41 10.88 -6.44
C CYS A 44 8.44 9.74 -6.12
N ARG A 45 8.88 8.80 -5.29
CA ARG A 45 8.05 7.69 -4.79
C ARG A 45 8.62 7.14 -3.48
N PRO A 46 7.80 6.49 -2.65
CA PRO A 46 8.30 5.77 -1.48
C PRO A 46 9.19 4.61 -1.90
N SER A 47 10.40 4.53 -1.34
CA SER A 47 11.26 3.35 -1.53
C SER A 47 10.55 2.11 -0.98
N THR A 48 10.55 1.00 -1.72
CA THR A 48 9.96 -0.26 -1.28
C THR A 48 10.91 -1.41 -1.56
N THR A 49 11.14 -2.26 -0.56
CA THR A 49 12.04 -3.42 -0.63
C THR A 49 11.36 -4.64 -0.04
N GLN A 50 11.62 -5.82 -0.60
CA GLN A 50 11.21 -7.08 0.00
C GLN A 50 11.98 -7.31 1.30
N VAL A 51 11.29 -7.82 2.32
CA VAL A 51 11.91 -8.27 3.57
C VAL A 51 12.34 -9.72 3.36
N MET A 52 13.63 -10.00 3.49
CA MET A 52 14.17 -11.35 3.32
C MET A 52 13.88 -12.18 4.56
N ASP A 53 13.43 -13.42 4.38
CA ASP A 53 13.12 -14.34 5.48
C ASP A 53 14.28 -14.47 6.47
N SER A 54 13.97 -14.36 7.76
CA SER A 54 14.94 -14.35 8.85
C SER A 54 15.99 -13.22 8.81
N GLY A 55 15.85 -12.25 7.89
CA GLY A 55 16.71 -11.08 7.78
C GLY A 55 16.36 -9.97 8.78
N PRO A 56 17.17 -8.89 8.85
CA PRO A 56 16.82 -7.74 9.68
C PRO A 56 15.52 -7.08 9.19
N ILE A 57 14.60 -6.81 10.11
CA ILE A 57 13.35 -6.10 9.81
C ILE A 57 13.64 -4.59 9.85
N PRO A 58 13.43 -3.83 8.75
CA PRO A 58 13.78 -2.42 8.72
C PRO A 58 12.91 -1.58 9.67
N ASN A 59 13.54 -0.81 10.56
CA ASN A 59 12.88 0.17 11.41
C ASN A 59 12.43 1.41 10.61
N GLY A 60 11.51 2.21 11.17
CA GLY A 60 11.03 3.45 10.52
C GLY A 60 10.25 3.28 9.21
N THR A 61 9.98 2.05 8.78
CA THR A 61 9.23 1.74 7.56
C THR A 61 7.82 1.26 7.86
N VAL A 62 6.95 1.20 6.85
CA VAL A 62 5.67 0.49 6.90
C VAL A 62 5.90 -0.93 6.40
N LEU A 63 5.53 -1.94 7.17
CA LEU A 63 5.53 -3.33 6.72
C LEU A 63 4.17 -3.65 6.12
N LYS A 64 4.15 -4.32 4.96
CA LYS A 64 2.93 -4.74 4.28
C LYS A 64 3.08 -6.17 3.83
N ARG A 65 2.07 -7.00 4.05
CA ARG A 65 1.99 -8.33 3.45
C ARG A 65 1.49 -8.24 2.00
N SER A 66 2.09 -9.03 1.11
CA SER A 66 1.80 -9.02 -0.32
C SER A 66 0.37 -9.44 -0.68
N HIS A 67 -0.23 -10.42 0.01
CA HIS A 67 -1.60 -10.88 -0.26
C HIS A 67 -2.51 -10.56 0.94
N SER A 68 -2.83 -9.28 1.09
CA SER A 68 -3.78 -8.80 2.10
C SER A 68 -4.64 -7.68 1.53
N ASP A 69 -5.85 -7.51 2.05
CA ASP A 69 -6.77 -6.46 1.62
C ASP A 69 -7.06 -5.47 2.74
N CYS A 70 -7.52 -4.26 2.38
CA CYS A 70 -8.09 -3.27 3.30
C CYS A 70 -7.25 -2.90 4.54
N GLY A 71 -5.92 -2.99 4.45
CA GLY A 71 -5.00 -2.65 5.55
C GLY A 71 -4.80 -3.77 6.56
N GLU A 72 -5.42 -4.93 6.36
CA GLU A 72 -5.10 -6.14 7.10
C GLU A 72 -3.61 -6.47 6.86
N PHE A 73 -2.84 -6.65 7.92
CA PHE A 73 -1.38 -6.88 7.84
C PHE A 73 -0.57 -5.72 7.24
N VAL A 74 -0.96 -4.48 7.61
CA VAL A 74 -0.13 -3.28 7.43
C VAL A 74 0.35 -2.79 8.79
N PHE A 75 1.64 -2.95 9.08
CA PHE A 75 2.23 -2.51 10.34
C PHE A 75 2.95 -1.17 10.13
N LEU A 76 2.42 -0.14 10.79
CA LEU A 76 3.03 1.18 10.81
C LEU A 76 4.25 1.20 11.74
N PRO A 77 5.25 2.06 11.45
CA PRO A 77 6.38 2.22 12.34
C PRO A 77 5.96 2.77 13.71
N PRO A 78 6.62 2.41 14.82
CA PRO A 78 6.41 3.05 16.12
C PRO A 78 6.55 4.57 16.07
N GLU A 79 7.46 5.06 15.21
CA GLU A 79 7.70 6.48 14.97
C GLU A 79 6.50 7.20 14.34
N ALA A 80 5.53 6.46 13.77
CA ALA A 80 4.30 7.05 13.24
C ALA A 80 3.36 7.57 14.36
N ILE A 81 3.53 7.12 15.60
CA ILE A 81 2.74 7.60 16.73
C ILE A 81 3.17 9.02 17.11
N LYS A 82 2.24 9.96 17.09
CA LYS A 82 2.46 11.35 17.49
C LYS A 82 1.89 11.58 18.90
N GLY A 83 2.54 12.45 19.66
CA GLY A 83 2.13 12.81 21.02
C GLY A 83 2.93 12.11 22.12
N ASP A 84 2.71 12.55 23.35
CA ASP A 84 3.44 12.13 24.55
C ASP A 84 2.51 11.48 25.57
N GLY A 85 3.10 10.75 26.52
CA GLY A 85 2.39 10.12 27.63
C GLY A 85 2.19 8.61 27.48
N ARG A 86 1.60 8.01 28.51
CA ARG A 86 1.54 6.56 28.71
C ARG A 86 0.82 5.81 27.59
N GLU A 87 -0.25 6.36 27.04
CA GLU A 87 -1.00 5.73 25.94
C GLU A 87 -0.18 5.71 24.64
N ALA A 88 0.52 6.80 24.31
CA ALA A 88 1.39 6.86 23.14
C ALA A 88 2.60 5.93 23.28
N GLU A 89 3.15 5.79 24.48
CA GLU A 89 4.24 4.85 24.79
C GLU A 89 3.79 3.40 24.64
N LYS A 90 2.63 3.04 25.21
CA LYS A 90 2.05 1.69 25.08
C LYS A 90 1.77 1.30 23.63
N GLU A 91 1.25 2.23 22.83
CA GLU A 91 1.00 1.99 21.41
C GLU A 91 2.31 1.84 20.61
N ARG A 92 3.37 2.60 20.95
CA ARG A 92 4.70 2.40 20.35
C ARG A 92 5.27 1.03 20.67
N GLU A 93 5.18 0.60 21.94
CA GLU A 93 5.64 -0.72 22.38
C GLU A 93 4.87 -1.83 21.68
N TYR A 94 3.54 -1.72 21.60
CA TYR A 94 2.69 -2.66 20.86
C TYR A 94 3.14 -2.78 19.39
N ARG A 95 3.32 -1.65 18.68
CA ARG A 95 3.77 -1.65 17.29
C ARG A 95 5.17 -2.20 17.11
N GLN A 96 6.07 -1.94 18.06
CA GLN A 96 7.41 -2.55 18.05
C GLN A 96 7.31 -4.07 18.21
N GLY A 97 6.41 -4.54 19.08
CA GLY A 97 6.10 -5.95 19.26
C GLY A 97 5.62 -6.64 17.99
N LEU A 98 4.92 -5.95 17.09
CA LEU A 98 4.49 -6.51 15.79
C LEU A 98 5.64 -6.73 14.80
N ARG A 99 6.83 -6.18 15.05
CA ARG A 99 7.97 -6.19 14.12
C ARG A 99 9.00 -7.25 14.48
N ASN A 100 8.56 -8.49 14.60
CA ASN A 100 9.42 -9.63 14.82
C ASN A 100 9.01 -10.81 13.92
N TRP A 101 9.93 -11.75 13.69
CA TRP A 101 9.70 -12.86 12.77
C TRP A 101 8.64 -13.85 13.21
N GLU A 102 8.46 -14.05 14.52
CA GLU A 102 7.40 -14.92 15.04
C GLU A 102 6.03 -14.40 14.59
N VAL A 103 5.76 -13.11 14.80
CA VAL A 103 4.52 -12.46 14.38
C VAL A 103 4.35 -12.45 12.86
N LEU A 104 5.42 -12.12 12.11
CA LEU A 104 5.38 -12.07 10.65
C LEU A 104 5.08 -13.45 10.05
N CYS A 105 5.71 -14.50 10.58
CA CYS A 105 5.49 -15.88 10.15
C CYS A 105 4.10 -16.41 10.52
N GLU A 106 3.62 -16.15 11.74
CA GLU A 106 2.26 -16.50 12.16
C GLU A 106 1.20 -15.81 11.29
N SER A 107 1.52 -14.61 10.81
CA SER A 107 0.67 -13.81 9.92
C SER A 107 0.87 -14.14 8.44
N THR A 108 1.62 -15.19 8.08
CA THR A 108 1.83 -15.65 6.70
C THR A 108 1.12 -16.99 6.52
N HIS A 109 0.18 -17.07 5.59
CA HIS A 109 -0.70 -18.23 5.40
C HIS A 109 -0.27 -19.13 4.24
N THR A 110 0.44 -18.59 3.26
CA THR A 110 0.90 -19.32 2.07
C THR A 110 2.37 -19.01 1.78
N GLU A 111 3.05 -19.93 1.10
CA GLU A 111 4.47 -19.74 0.72
C GLU A 111 4.68 -18.59 -0.27
N ASP A 112 3.65 -18.21 -1.02
CA ASP A 112 3.68 -17.09 -1.96
C ASP A 112 3.56 -15.72 -1.26
N GLU A 113 3.17 -15.70 0.02
CA GLU A 113 3.04 -14.48 0.80
C GLU A 113 4.40 -13.99 1.30
N THR A 114 4.83 -12.87 0.75
CA THR A 114 6.03 -12.14 1.17
C THR A 114 5.67 -10.86 1.93
N TRP A 115 6.59 -10.43 2.78
CA TRP A 115 6.55 -9.13 3.45
C TRP A 115 7.38 -8.10 2.69
N VAL A 116 6.86 -6.88 2.58
CA VAL A 116 7.56 -5.74 1.99
C VAL A 116 7.68 -4.61 3.01
N SER A 117 8.82 -3.94 2.98
CA SER A 117 9.10 -2.73 3.74
C SER A 117 9.00 -1.54 2.79
N GLN A 118 8.20 -0.54 3.15
CA GLN A 118 8.01 0.68 2.39
C GLN A 118 8.37 1.89 3.25
N GLN A 119 9.07 2.87 2.67
CA GLN A 119 9.32 4.15 3.31
C GLN A 119 8.02 4.75 3.85
N TYR A 120 8.03 5.13 5.14
CA TYR A 120 6.90 5.82 5.74
C TYR A 120 6.80 7.25 5.21
N VAL A 121 5.60 7.64 4.81
CA VAL A 121 5.28 8.99 4.32
C VAL A 121 4.45 9.69 5.39
N ASP A 122 5.13 10.45 6.24
CA ASP A 122 4.54 11.15 7.39
C ASP A 122 3.47 12.19 6.98
N THR A 123 3.61 12.76 5.79
CA THR A 123 2.66 13.71 5.22
C THR A 123 1.36 13.06 4.76
N LEU A 124 1.26 11.73 4.67
CA LEU A 124 0.03 11.09 4.21
C LEU A 124 -1.13 11.30 5.20
N GLU A 125 -0.84 11.33 6.50
CA GLU A 125 -1.87 11.64 7.50
C GLU A 125 -2.33 13.09 7.47
N THR A 126 -1.44 14.02 7.13
CA THR A 126 -1.72 15.47 7.20
C THR A 126 -2.22 16.02 5.87
N LEU A 127 -1.60 15.62 4.76
CA LEU A 127 -1.93 16.07 3.42
C LEU A 127 -2.89 15.12 2.70
N GLY A 128 -3.01 13.87 3.14
CA GLY A 128 -3.87 12.88 2.52
C GLY A 128 -3.25 12.18 1.31
N GLU A 129 -4.11 11.45 0.60
CA GLU A 129 -3.80 10.59 -0.54
C GLU A 129 -4.61 11.02 -1.76
N TRP A 130 -3.99 11.04 -2.95
CA TRP A 130 -4.69 11.18 -4.23
C TRP A 130 -4.83 9.81 -4.90
N ARG A 131 -6.07 9.44 -5.22
CA ARG A 131 -6.41 8.26 -6.01
C ARG A 131 -6.88 8.68 -7.39
N CYS A 132 -6.09 8.38 -8.41
CA CYS A 132 -6.45 8.58 -9.82
C CYS A 132 -7.04 7.30 -10.39
N PHE A 133 -8.25 7.39 -10.94
CA PHE A 133 -8.92 6.29 -11.61
C PHE A 133 -8.80 6.47 -13.12
N LEU A 134 -8.13 5.54 -13.78
CA LEU A 134 -7.90 5.56 -15.21
C LEU A 134 -8.70 4.46 -15.90
N VAL A 135 -9.39 4.79 -17.00
CA VAL A 135 -10.12 3.84 -17.84
C VAL A 135 -9.78 4.13 -19.30
N GLY A 136 -9.31 3.12 -20.03
CA GLY A 136 -8.90 3.29 -21.43
C GLY A 136 -7.77 4.31 -21.64
N GLY A 137 -6.92 4.53 -20.63
CA GLY A 137 -5.85 5.54 -20.66
C GLY A 137 -6.30 6.96 -20.30
N HIS A 138 -7.59 7.17 -20.02
CA HIS A 138 -8.13 8.47 -19.63
C HIS A 138 -8.36 8.56 -18.12
N ILE A 139 -8.02 9.69 -17.50
CA ILE A 139 -8.35 9.96 -16.11
C ILE A 139 -9.85 10.22 -16.01
N MET A 140 -10.57 9.27 -15.41
CA MET A 140 -12.02 9.36 -15.21
C MET A 140 -12.37 10.12 -13.93
N ASN A 141 -11.56 9.94 -12.90
CA ASN A 141 -11.80 10.54 -11.61
C ASN A 141 -10.51 10.70 -10.82
N VAL A 142 -10.44 11.75 -9.99
CA VAL A 142 -9.41 11.91 -8.98
C VAL A 142 -10.12 12.11 -7.64
N VAL A 143 -9.73 11.33 -6.64
CA VAL A 143 -10.27 11.43 -5.27
C VAL A 143 -9.13 11.78 -4.34
N HIS A 144 -9.26 12.90 -3.65
CA HIS A 144 -8.36 13.26 -2.56
C HIS A 144 -8.96 12.79 -1.24
N THR A 145 -8.24 11.96 -0.51
CA THR A 145 -8.67 11.36 0.76
C THR A 145 -7.80 11.92 1.87
N SER A 146 -8.41 12.59 2.85
CA SER A 146 -7.69 13.24 3.96
C SER A 146 -8.35 12.94 5.30
N LYS A 147 -7.60 13.11 6.39
CA LYS A 147 -8.10 12.90 7.74
C LYS A 147 -8.84 14.17 8.20
N GLY A 148 -10.14 14.06 8.45
CA GLY A 148 -10.96 15.18 8.93
C GLY A 148 -10.73 15.50 10.41
N MET A 149 -11.33 16.58 10.92
CA MET A 149 -11.17 17.02 12.32
C MET A 149 -11.60 16.00 13.37
N GLY A 150 -12.46 15.03 13.00
CA GLY A 150 -12.87 13.92 13.87
C GLY A 150 -11.96 12.69 13.78
N GLY A 151 -10.81 12.76 13.10
CA GLY A 151 -9.91 11.63 12.87
C GLY A 151 -10.37 10.64 11.79
N LEU A 152 -11.58 10.82 11.25
CA LEU A 152 -12.15 10.00 10.18
C LEU A 152 -11.58 10.39 8.82
N TRP A 153 -11.34 9.40 7.96
CA TRP A 153 -10.93 9.62 6.58
C TRP A 153 -12.10 10.07 5.72
N VAL A 154 -11.93 11.16 4.97
CA VAL A 154 -12.95 11.74 4.08
C VAL A 154 -12.38 11.79 2.67
N GLY A 155 -13.09 11.20 1.72
CA GLY A 155 -12.79 11.27 0.29
C GLY A 155 -13.56 12.40 -0.38
N LYS A 156 -12.87 13.31 -1.07
CA LYS A 156 -13.46 14.37 -1.90
C LYS A 156 -13.04 14.18 -3.35
N ARG A 157 -14.02 14.23 -4.25
CA ARG A 157 -13.74 14.29 -5.69
C ARG A 157 -13.03 15.59 -6.02
N THR A 158 -11.96 15.51 -6.80
CA THR A 158 -11.23 16.67 -7.31
C THR A 158 -10.99 16.52 -8.81
N SER A 159 -10.88 17.65 -9.52
CA SER A 159 -10.51 17.70 -10.94
C SER A 159 -9.05 18.14 -11.14
N ARG A 160 -8.34 18.48 -10.07
CA ARG A 160 -6.95 18.95 -10.12
C ARG A 160 -6.16 18.58 -8.87
N PHE A 161 -4.84 18.63 -8.98
CA PHE A 161 -3.98 18.68 -7.81
C PHE A 161 -4.21 19.99 -7.06
N LEU A 162 -4.25 19.90 -5.73
CA LEU A 162 -4.40 21.04 -4.84
C LEU A 162 -3.00 21.54 -4.46
N SER A 163 -2.84 22.86 -4.36
CA SER A 163 -1.63 23.45 -3.79
C SER A 163 -1.53 23.11 -2.29
N LEU A 164 -0.32 23.21 -1.72
CA LEU A 164 -0.11 23.01 -0.28
C LEU A 164 -0.98 23.92 0.58
N GLN A 165 -1.32 25.12 0.09
CA GLN A 165 -2.21 26.05 0.79
C GLN A 165 -3.67 25.59 0.79
N GLU A 166 -4.10 24.88 -0.26
CA GLU A 166 -5.47 24.37 -0.39
C GLU A 166 -5.68 23.04 0.35
N ILE A 167 -4.58 22.37 0.73
CA ILE A 167 -4.60 21.10 1.48
C ILE A 167 -4.57 21.34 3.00
N ARG A 168 -3.97 22.45 3.45
CA ARG A 168 -3.88 22.85 4.87
C ARG A 168 -5.18 23.51 5.34
#